data_AF-A0A2H0A0P2-F1
#
_entry.id   AF-A0A2H0A0P2-F1
#
_cell.length_a   1.000
_cell.length_b   1.000
_cell.length_c   1.000
_cell.angle_alpha   90.00
_cell.angle_beta   90.00
_cell.angle_gamma   90.00
#
_symmetry.space_group_name_H-M   'P 1'
#
loop_
_entity.id
_entity.type
_entity.pdbx_description
1 polymer ?
#
loop_
_entity_poly.entity_id
_entity_poly.type
_entity_poly.pdbx_seq_one_letter_code
_entity_poly.pdbx_strand_id
1 'polypeptide(L)'
;MENHQRLSGILFALMICLFFGACGEKKEGKAIVSETEFLLEHDGTYTFSLNAKGKVKNIGSVDLKNIVLTGHCRSCDETMISGKWFATQEVKTHEQKDMIGYLAAGAEEGFTFKDIAYYYTKQGEKPLEFPEKLEVIIESFETVE
;
A
#
# COMPACT_ATOMS: atom_id res chain seq x y z
N MET A 1 -57.83 -8.70 -36.43
CA MET A 1 -56.68 -7.77 -36.44
C MET A 1 -56.23 -7.34 -35.04
N GLU A 2 -56.82 -7.84 -33.95
CA GLU A 2 -56.54 -7.38 -32.58
C GLU A 2 -55.38 -8.13 -31.87
N ASN A 3 -55.08 -9.36 -32.28
CA ASN A 3 -54.04 -10.19 -31.64
C ASN A 3 -52.60 -9.82 -32.02
N HIS A 4 -52.36 -9.26 -33.21
CA HIS A 4 -51.01 -8.86 -33.65
C HIS A 4 -50.46 -7.65 -32.90
N GLN A 5 -51.34 -6.73 -32.48
CA GLN A 5 -50.96 -5.53 -31.73
C GLN A 5 -50.56 -5.86 -30.28
N ARG A 6 -51.22 -6.84 -29.66
CA ARG A 6 -50.89 -7.33 -28.31
C ARG A 6 -49.59 -8.14 -28.29
N LEU A 7 -49.35 -8.98 -29.30
CA LEU A 7 -48.10 -9.75 -29.41
C LEU A 7 -46.88 -8.83 -29.62
N SER A 8 -47.02 -7.79 -30.44
CA SER A 8 -45.94 -6.84 -30.73
C SER A 8 -45.56 -5.97 -29.52
N GLY A 9 -46.51 -5.64 -28.65
CA GLY A 9 -46.23 -4.88 -27.43
C GLY A 9 -45.49 -5.69 -26.37
N ILE A 10 -45.82 -6.98 -26.23
CA ILE A 10 -45.15 -7.90 -25.30
C ILE A 10 -43.70 -8.17 -25.73
N LEU A 11 -43.46 -8.31 -27.03
CA LEU A 11 -42.11 -8.53 -27.58
C LEU A 11 -41.17 -7.32 -27.34
N PHE A 12 -41.70 -6.10 -27.40
CA PHE A 12 -40.93 -4.88 -27.15
C PHE A 12 -40.61 -4.67 -25.66
N ALA A 13 -41.52 -5.07 -24.76
CA ALA A 13 -41.29 -4.99 -23.31
C ALA A 13 -40.23 -5.99 -22.81
N LEU A 14 -40.18 -7.19 -23.40
CA LEU A 14 -39.17 -8.21 -23.08
C LEU A 14 -37.75 -7.82 -23.52
N MET A 15 -37.61 -7.02 -24.59
CA MET A 15 -36.30 -6.58 -25.10
C MET A 15 -35.68 -5.46 -24.24
N ILE A 16 -36.49 -4.64 -23.57
CA ILE A 16 -36.01 -3.54 -22.71
C ILE A 16 -35.47 -4.05 -21.36
N CYS A 17 -35.99 -5.17 -20.84
CA CYS A 17 -35.51 -5.76 -19.58
C CYS A 17 -34.11 -6.39 -19.68
N LEU A 18 -33.61 -6.68 -20.88
CA LEU A 18 -32.29 -7.29 -21.09
C LEU A 18 -31.13 -6.28 -20.99
N PHE A 19 -31.39 -4.97 -21.04
CA PHE A 19 -30.35 -3.94 -20.97
C PHE A 19 -30.02 -3.47 -19.53
N PHE A 20 -30.84 -3.81 -18.54
CA PHE A 20 -30.62 -3.39 -17.14
C PHE A 20 -29.88 -4.44 -16.27
N GLY A 21 -29.63 -5.64 -16.80
CA GLY A 21 -29.01 -6.74 -16.06
C GLY A 21 -27.47 -6.78 -16.05
N ALA A 22 -26.79 -5.87 -16.77
CA ALA A 22 -25.34 -5.91 -16.95
C ALA A 22 -24.57 -4.90 -16.08
N CYS A 23 -25.17 -4.37 -15.02
CA CYS A 23 -24.46 -3.60 -14.01
C CYS A 23 -23.88 -4.56 -12.96
N GLY A 24 -22.90 -5.38 -13.36
CA GLY A 24 -22.11 -6.16 -12.42
C GLY A 24 -21.29 -5.20 -11.55
N GLU A 25 -21.13 -5.52 -10.25
CA GLU A 25 -20.24 -4.76 -9.37
C GLU A 25 -18.86 -4.65 -10.03
N LYS A 26 -18.32 -3.43 -10.12
CA LYS A 26 -17.01 -3.21 -10.70
C LYS A 26 -15.99 -3.94 -9.82
N LYS A 27 -15.33 -4.93 -10.42
CA LYS A 27 -14.15 -5.55 -9.85
C LYS A 27 -13.11 -4.48 -9.51
N GLU A 28 -12.79 -4.31 -8.23
CA GLU A 28 -11.88 -3.26 -7.75
C GLU A 28 -10.66 -3.88 -7.06
N GLY A 29 -9.47 -3.44 -7.46
CA GLY A 29 -8.22 -3.79 -6.79
C GLY A 29 -8.00 -2.90 -5.58
N LYS A 30 -7.70 -3.49 -4.42
CA LYS A 30 -7.49 -2.74 -3.18
C LYS A 30 -6.56 -3.49 -2.25
N ALA A 31 -5.54 -2.82 -1.75
CA ALA A 31 -4.64 -3.35 -0.74
C ALA A 31 -4.59 -2.46 0.50
N ILE A 32 -4.30 -3.06 1.65
CA ILE A 32 -4.04 -2.37 2.92
C ILE A 32 -2.80 -2.96 3.58
N VAL A 33 -2.06 -2.14 4.31
CA VAL A 33 -1.06 -2.62 5.26
C VAL A 33 -1.82 -3.16 6.49
N SER A 34 -1.74 -4.46 6.75
CA SER A 34 -2.47 -5.14 7.84
C SER A 34 -1.66 -5.18 9.13
N GLU A 35 -0.34 -5.25 9.03
CA GLU A 35 0.59 -5.30 10.16
C GLU A 35 1.82 -4.42 9.88
N THR A 36 2.39 -3.81 10.92
CA THR A 36 3.62 -3.03 10.82
C THR A 36 4.40 -3.12 12.12
N GLU A 37 5.70 -3.38 12.00
CA GLU A 37 6.68 -3.34 13.09
C GLU A 37 7.88 -2.51 12.64
N PHE A 38 8.24 -1.50 13.45
CA PHE A 38 9.43 -0.71 13.23
C PHE A 38 10.60 -1.26 14.04
N LEU A 39 11.76 -1.37 13.37
CA LEU A 39 12.95 -1.99 13.91
C LEU A 39 14.09 -0.97 13.93
N LEU A 40 14.78 -0.89 15.05
CA LEU A 40 16.01 -0.10 15.14
C LEU A 40 17.21 -0.98 14.86
N GLU A 41 18.00 -0.61 13.86
CA GLU A 41 19.28 -1.24 13.54
C GLU A 41 20.41 -0.23 13.85
N HIS A 42 21.48 -0.69 14.51
CA HIS A 42 22.66 0.15 14.74
C HIS A 42 23.54 0.07 13.48
N ASP A 43 23.67 1.20 12.79
CA ASP A 43 24.40 1.32 11.54
C ASP A 43 25.71 2.07 11.76
N GLY A 44 26.80 1.32 11.86
CA GLY A 44 28.13 1.85 12.13
C GLY A 44 28.32 2.31 13.59
N THR A 45 29.08 3.39 13.80
CA THR A 45 29.49 3.82 15.14
C THR A 45 28.50 4.80 15.79
N TYR A 46 27.86 5.64 14.99
CA TYR A 46 27.15 6.84 15.49
C TYR A 46 25.72 6.99 14.97
N THR A 47 25.25 6.04 14.15
CA THR A 47 23.96 6.16 13.46
C THR A 47 23.10 4.95 13.77
N PHE A 48 21.80 5.19 13.96
CA PHE A 48 20.79 4.14 13.96
C PHE A 48 19.88 4.34 12.77
N SER A 49 19.54 3.26 12.08
CA SER A 49 18.53 3.26 11.04
C SER A 49 17.22 2.68 11.57
N LEU A 50 16.12 3.23 11.08
CA LEU A 50 14.78 2.75 11.36
C LEU A 50 14.25 2.00 10.14
N ASN A 51 14.04 0.70 10.29
CA ASN A 51 13.54 -0.20 9.27
C ASN A 51 12.07 -0.53 9.54
N ALA A 52 11.36 -1.07 8.55
CA ALA A 52 10.02 -1.63 8.76
C ALA A 52 9.91 -3.03 8.17
N LYS A 53 9.11 -3.85 8.85
CA LYS A 53 8.56 -5.09 8.31
C LYS A 53 7.09 -5.18 8.66
N GLY A 54 6.35 -6.01 7.96
CA GLY A 54 4.93 -6.18 8.22
C GLY A 54 4.26 -7.05 7.19
N LYS A 55 2.96 -6.82 7.02
CA LYS A 55 2.16 -7.54 6.04
C LYS A 55 1.24 -6.61 5.28
N VAL A 56 1.00 -6.97 4.03
CA VAL A 56 0.02 -6.31 3.17
C VAL A 56 -1.00 -7.31 2.71
N LYS A 57 -2.27 -6.89 2.73
CA LYS A 57 -3.42 -7.72 2.40
C LYS A 57 -4.17 -7.13 1.23
N ASN A 58 -4.47 -7.97 0.25
CA ASN A 58 -5.41 -7.64 -0.81
C ASN A 58 -6.85 -7.81 -0.28
N ILE A 59 -7.56 -6.70 -0.13
CA ILE A 59 -8.96 -6.65 0.30
C ILE A 59 -9.92 -6.34 -0.85
N GLY A 60 -9.38 -6.25 -2.07
CA GLY A 60 -10.14 -6.10 -3.31
C GLY A 60 -10.72 -7.41 -3.80
N SER A 61 -11.47 -7.33 -4.91
CA SER A 61 -12.12 -8.46 -5.54
C SER A 61 -11.33 -9.05 -6.72
N VAL A 62 -10.13 -8.54 -6.98
CA VAL A 62 -9.23 -8.98 -8.05
C VAL A 62 -7.81 -9.11 -7.53
N ASP A 63 -7.00 -9.90 -8.22
CA ASP A 63 -5.60 -10.07 -7.88
C ASP A 63 -4.81 -8.81 -8.21
N LEU A 64 -3.72 -8.62 -7.47
CA LEU A 64 -2.81 -7.50 -7.64
C LEU A 64 -1.43 -8.01 -8.08
N LYS A 65 -0.69 -7.16 -8.79
CA LYS A 65 0.72 -7.38 -9.13
C LYS A 65 1.52 -6.09 -9.00
N ASN A 66 2.84 -6.22 -8.95
CA ASN A 66 3.77 -5.08 -8.86
C ASN A 66 3.43 -4.14 -7.69
N ILE A 67 3.15 -4.70 -6.50
CA ILE A 67 2.77 -3.92 -5.32
C ILE A 67 4.06 -3.35 -4.72
N VAL A 68 4.15 -2.03 -4.65
CA VAL A 68 5.32 -1.33 -4.11
C VAL A 68 4.98 -0.76 -2.75
N LEU A 69 5.77 -1.12 -1.74
CA LEU A 69 5.65 -0.62 -0.38
C LEU A 69 6.84 0.26 -0.02
N THR A 70 6.61 1.32 0.75
CA THR A 70 7.66 2.16 1.30
C THR A 70 7.21 2.80 2.61
N GLY A 71 8.14 3.45 3.32
CA GLY A 71 7.87 4.11 4.59
C GLY A 71 8.20 5.60 4.57
N HIS A 72 7.41 6.37 5.31
CA HIS A 72 7.67 7.79 5.55
C HIS A 72 7.78 8.09 7.04
N CYS A 73 8.63 9.07 7.36
CA CYS A 73 8.67 9.71 8.66
C CYS A 73 8.29 11.19 8.49
N ARG A 74 7.00 11.52 8.73
CA ARG A 74 6.49 12.89 8.55
C ARG A 74 6.83 13.85 9.70
N SER A 75 7.43 13.32 10.77
CA SER A 75 7.91 14.10 11.92
C SER A 75 9.43 14.19 11.98
N CYS A 76 10.15 13.59 11.01
CA CYS A 76 11.60 13.68 10.94
C CYS A 76 12.03 15.02 10.34
N ASP A 77 13.16 15.54 10.80
CA ASP A 77 13.80 16.71 10.18
C ASP A 77 14.42 16.29 8.83
N GLU A 78 14.57 17.23 7.89
CA GLU A 78 15.30 16.98 6.63
C GLU A 78 16.81 17.19 6.79
N THR A 79 17.22 17.81 7.89
CA THR A 79 18.62 18.10 8.21
C THR A 79 19.14 17.13 9.26
N MET A 80 20.33 16.57 9.01
CA MET A 80 21.03 15.75 9.99
C MET A 80 21.50 16.61 11.18
N ILE A 81 20.82 16.48 12.32
CA ILE A 81 21.16 17.14 13.58
C ILE A 81 21.40 16.05 14.64
N SER A 82 22.49 16.18 15.40
CA SER A 82 22.80 15.21 16.45
C SER A 82 21.71 15.18 17.53
N GLY A 83 21.28 13.98 17.90
CA GLY A 83 20.20 13.78 18.87
C GLY A 83 18.80 13.92 18.27
N LYS A 84 18.68 13.95 16.93
CA LYS A 84 17.41 14.08 16.23
C LYS A 84 17.24 13.04 15.13
N TRP A 85 15.99 12.67 14.92
CA TRP A 85 15.56 11.88 13.78
C TRP A 85 15.56 12.73 12.51
N PHE A 86 16.15 12.21 11.45
CA PHE A 86 16.12 12.82 10.13
C PHE A 86 15.80 11.79 9.06
N ALA A 87 15.19 12.25 7.97
CA ALA A 87 14.93 11.41 6.80
C ALA A 87 15.35 12.17 5.55
N THR A 88 16.13 11.52 4.69
CA THR A 88 16.59 12.14 3.45
C THR A 88 15.69 11.75 2.28
N GLN A 89 15.13 12.79 1.64
CA GLN A 89 14.60 12.86 0.28
C GLN A 89 13.21 12.26 -0.06
N GLU A 90 12.59 12.95 -1.04
CA GLU A 90 11.33 12.58 -1.74
C GLU A 90 11.46 11.27 -2.53
N VAL A 91 12.66 10.91 -3.01
CA VAL A 91 12.89 9.73 -3.85
C VAL A 91 13.52 8.62 -3.04
N LYS A 92 12.80 7.49 -2.94
CA LYS A 92 13.19 6.31 -2.18
C LYS A 92 14.09 5.37 -3.01
N THR A 93 15.15 4.86 -2.41
CA THR A 93 16.05 3.85 -3.02
C THR A 93 15.40 2.46 -3.06
N HIS A 94 16.09 1.49 -3.66
CA HIS A 94 15.59 0.11 -3.71
C HIS A 94 15.50 -0.52 -2.32
N GLU A 95 16.46 -0.23 -1.44
CA GLU A 95 16.50 -0.73 -0.06
C GLU A 95 15.41 -0.14 0.83
N GLN A 96 14.89 1.03 0.45
CA GLN A 96 13.80 1.75 1.13
C GLN A 96 12.40 1.34 0.61
N LYS A 97 12.36 0.35 -0.27
CA LYS A 97 11.13 -0.20 -0.83
C LYS A 97 11.11 -1.71 -0.73
N ASP A 98 9.92 -2.27 -0.74
CA ASP A 98 9.73 -3.69 -1.03
C ASP A 98 8.74 -3.83 -2.19
N MET A 99 8.91 -4.89 -2.98
CA MET A 99 8.06 -5.18 -4.13
C MET A 99 7.50 -6.59 -4.04
N ILE A 100 6.18 -6.67 -3.95
CA ILE A 100 5.46 -7.94 -4.01
C ILE A 100 4.98 -8.15 -5.44
N GLY A 101 5.51 -9.19 -6.08
CA GLY A 101 5.25 -9.47 -7.49
C GLY A 101 3.78 -9.76 -7.78
N TYR A 102 3.10 -10.49 -6.91
CA TYR A 102 1.70 -10.89 -7.08
C TYR A 102 1.03 -11.16 -5.73
N LEU A 103 -0.26 -10.79 -5.61
CA LEU A 103 -1.07 -11.00 -4.41
C LEU A 103 -2.52 -11.30 -4.80
N ALA A 104 -2.94 -12.54 -4.61
CA ALA A 104 -4.30 -12.98 -4.94
C ALA A 104 -5.36 -12.25 -4.09
N ALA A 105 -6.60 -12.16 -4.61
CA ALA A 105 -7.73 -11.60 -3.86
C ALA A 105 -7.90 -12.30 -2.49
N GLY A 106 -7.93 -11.51 -1.42
CA GLY A 106 -8.05 -12.01 -0.04
C GLY A 106 -6.74 -12.51 0.59
N ALA A 107 -5.65 -12.63 -0.18
CA ALA A 107 -4.36 -13.09 0.30
C ALA A 107 -3.58 -11.99 1.04
N GLU A 108 -2.56 -12.43 1.77
CA GLU A 108 -1.68 -11.59 2.57
C GLU A 108 -0.24 -12.05 2.40
N GLU A 109 0.70 -11.10 2.31
CA GLU A 109 2.11 -11.37 2.07
C GLU A 109 2.98 -10.45 2.94
N GLY A 110 4.15 -10.93 3.33
CA GLY A 110 5.09 -10.18 4.16
C GLY A 110 5.87 -9.16 3.35
N PHE A 111 6.24 -8.04 3.99
CA PHE A 111 7.19 -7.09 3.42
C PHE A 111 8.29 -6.72 4.41
N THR A 112 9.44 -6.30 3.89
CA THR A 112 10.54 -5.71 4.67
C THR A 112 11.34 -4.72 3.85
N PHE A 113 11.64 -3.56 4.44
CA PHE A 113 12.55 -2.57 3.84
C PHE A 113 13.25 -1.76 4.93
N LYS A 114 14.37 -1.14 4.57
CA LYS A 114 15.25 -0.45 5.49
C LYS A 114 15.13 1.06 5.39
N ASP A 115 15.77 1.76 6.31
CA ASP A 115 16.21 3.14 6.09
C ASP A 115 15.07 4.16 5.89
N ILE A 116 14.00 4.05 6.67
CA ILE A 116 12.87 5.00 6.67
C ILE A 116 13.31 6.35 7.22
N ALA A 117 14.10 6.30 8.29
CA ALA A 117 14.63 7.43 9.01
C ALA A 117 15.92 7.01 9.71
N TYR A 118 16.72 8.01 10.07
CA TYR A 118 18.01 7.83 10.71
C TYR A 118 18.11 8.69 11.95
N TYR A 119 18.85 8.21 12.94
CA TYR A 119 19.17 8.94 14.15
C TYR A 119 20.69 9.01 14.32
N TYR A 120 21.24 10.22 14.32
CA TYR A 120 22.67 10.44 14.47
C TYR A 120 23.01 10.95 15.87
N THR A 121 24.01 10.36 16.52
CA THR A 121 24.50 10.79 17.83
C THR A 121 26.01 10.67 17.95
N LYS A 122 26.67 11.71 18.48
CA LYS A 122 28.13 11.71 18.68
C LYS A 122 28.59 10.70 19.74
N GLN A 123 27.70 10.27 20.64
CA GLN A 123 28.02 9.36 21.75
C GLN A 123 27.61 7.91 21.46
N GLY A 124 26.96 7.63 20.32
CA GLY A 124 26.45 6.29 20.00
C GLY A 124 25.27 5.85 20.87
N GLU A 125 24.69 6.78 21.64
CA GLU A 125 23.52 6.53 22.48
C GLU A 125 22.27 6.25 21.66
N LYS A 126 21.61 5.12 21.96
CA LYS A 126 20.34 4.73 21.33
C LYS A 126 19.28 5.81 21.55
N PRO A 127 18.45 6.16 20.54
CA PRO A 127 17.30 7.04 20.74
C PRO A 127 16.36 6.46 21.82
N LEU A 128 15.83 7.33 22.67
CA LEU A 128 14.87 6.95 23.72
C LEU A 128 13.52 6.55 23.12
N GLU A 129 13.13 7.19 22.02
CA GLU A 129 11.82 7.05 21.40
C GLU A 129 11.92 7.03 19.88
N PHE A 130 10.95 6.37 19.24
CA PHE A 130 10.72 6.45 17.80
C PHE A 130 10.03 7.77 17.44
N PRO A 131 10.19 8.27 16.20
CA PRO A 131 9.48 9.45 15.75
C PRO A 131 7.97 9.17 15.65
N GLU A 132 7.14 10.17 16.01
CA GLU A 132 5.70 10.00 16.17
C GLU A 132 4.94 9.65 14.88
N LYS A 133 5.33 10.26 13.74
CA LYS A 133 4.56 10.18 12.48
C LYS A 133 5.23 9.26 11.48
N LEU A 134 5.37 7.99 11.86
CA LEU A 134 5.83 6.92 11.00
C LEU A 134 4.65 6.26 10.28
N GLU A 135 4.79 6.02 8.99
CA GLU A 135 3.80 5.32 8.18
C GLU A 135 4.49 4.38 7.21
N VAL A 136 3.87 3.22 6.98
CA VAL A 136 4.14 2.37 5.82
C VAL A 136 2.97 2.57 4.86
N ILE A 137 3.27 2.84 3.60
CA ILE A 137 2.28 3.06 2.56
C ILE A 137 2.46 2.07 1.41
N ILE A 138 1.36 1.82 0.73
CA ILE A 138 1.38 1.19 -0.60
C ILE A 138 1.49 2.34 -1.60
N GLU A 139 2.65 2.45 -2.23
CA GLU A 139 2.95 3.51 -3.20
C GLU A 139 2.21 3.26 -4.52
N SER A 140 2.18 2.02 -4.99
CA SER A 140 1.51 1.63 -6.23
C SER A 140 1.18 0.13 -6.27
N PHE A 141 0.24 -0.25 -7.12
CA PHE A 141 0.00 -1.62 -7.56
C PHE A 141 -0.73 -1.61 -8.91
N GLU A 142 -0.75 -2.75 -9.59
CA GLU A 142 -1.57 -3.00 -10.78
C GLU A 142 -2.61 -4.09 -10.48
N THR A 143 -3.78 -4.02 -11.12
CA THR A 143 -4.78 -5.09 -11.10
C THR A 143 -4.50 -6.12 -12.19
N VAL A 144 -4.79 -7.38 -11.90
CA VAL A 144 -4.84 -8.45 -12.90
C VAL A 144 -6.30 -8.60 -13.35
N GLU A 145 -6.57 -8.38 -14.64
CA GLU A 145 -7.91 -8.49 -15.25
C GLU A 145 -8.31 -9.94 -15.56
#